data_AF-A0A812Y617-F1
#
_entry.id   AF-A0A812Y617-F1
#
_cell.length_a   1.000
_cell.length_b   1.000
_cell.length_c   1.000
_cell.angle_alpha   90.00
_cell.angle_beta   90.00
_cell.angle_gamma   90.00
#
_symmetry.space_group_name_H-M   'P 1'
#
loop_
_entity.id
_entity.type
_entity.pdbx_description
1 polymer ?
#
loop_
_entity_poly.entity_id
_entity_poly.type
_entity_poly.pdbx_seq_one_letter_code
_entity_poly.pdbx_strand_id
1 'polypeptide(L)'
;MALKQTLTKKPASKLTNGKAWASTPYLRNGHKAPRVDRLKWKRTLQALAGLTEKDAVELLMRDGLLPTWEGASCPFCTQGIVGPVQDRDSGLPRYRCRRRNCHKFITPQHLHPFFSATRGPEGRTLGLQAGLLLLLLAGAPSSSKLSSIHLVTQVNHKVVERLRKSLAFVRKAFVEHVQAGMVFGGRKNAWQDVEVDETSFDKKLVPMDEIEGPERNMKWEQWVGMVQRGKPTSLVLLRLSSKLTKKRSPGPGPIRKDEWRTIADKWLKDKQIILHTDSAKAYKQKVRGVHHGSVIHQKKRIKVRWCVDVAAADVRQAQENHPSYRTKADCQGWHADRRPLLEVHQEPFEVEPTCPDGLSIHAGMHQIRSVRLLAPWPGPLDVHG
;
A
#
# COMPACT_ATOMS: atom_id res chain seq x y z
N MET A 1 -35.06 -1.86 20.29
CA MET A 1 -35.17 -2.99 19.35
C MET A 1 -33.81 -3.29 18.75
N ALA A 2 -33.27 -4.48 19.02
CA ALA A 2 -31.89 -4.86 18.73
C ALA A 2 -31.68 -5.23 17.24
N LEU A 3 -30.65 -4.63 16.63
CA LEU A 3 -30.16 -4.93 15.29
C LEU A 3 -29.58 -6.37 15.23
N LYS A 4 -30.45 -7.34 14.96
CA LYS A 4 -30.08 -8.68 14.46
C LYS A 4 -29.47 -8.57 13.07
N GLN A 5 -28.22 -8.14 12.94
CA GLN A 5 -27.42 -8.34 11.71
C GLN A 5 -25.93 -8.57 12.02
N THR A 6 -25.63 -9.46 12.96
CA THR A 6 -24.38 -10.23 12.92
C THR A 6 -24.52 -11.28 11.81
N LEU A 7 -24.17 -10.90 10.58
CA LEU A 7 -24.03 -11.83 9.45
C LEU A 7 -22.91 -12.83 9.74
N THR A 8 -23.23 -13.91 10.44
CA THR A 8 -22.41 -15.12 10.54
C THR A 8 -22.42 -15.80 9.18
N LYS A 9 -21.45 -15.46 8.32
CA LYS A 9 -21.17 -16.29 7.13
C LYS A 9 -20.60 -17.62 7.62
N LYS A 10 -21.27 -18.72 7.31
CA LYS A 10 -20.70 -20.07 7.41
C LYS A 10 -19.70 -20.27 6.25
N PRO A 11 -18.47 -20.75 6.47
CA PRO A 11 -17.59 -21.13 5.39
C PRO A 11 -18.19 -22.30 4.59
N ALA A 12 -17.95 -22.32 3.29
CA ALA A 12 -18.69 -23.13 2.33
C ALA A 12 -18.21 -24.59 2.17
N SER A 13 -17.29 -25.07 3.03
CA SER A 13 -16.79 -26.44 2.92
C SER A 13 -17.38 -27.37 3.99
N LYS A 14 -17.80 -28.55 3.55
CA LYS A 14 -18.32 -29.66 4.39
C LYS A 14 -17.29 -30.26 5.37
N LEU A 15 -16.09 -29.67 5.46
CA LEU A 15 -14.96 -30.13 6.31
C LEU A 15 -15.00 -29.56 7.74
N THR A 16 -16.06 -28.83 8.11
CA THR A 16 -16.13 -28.03 9.35
C THR A 16 -16.98 -28.65 10.47
N ASN A 17 -17.16 -29.98 10.48
CA ASN A 17 -17.98 -30.68 11.49
C ASN A 17 -17.23 -31.09 12.77
N GLY A 18 -15.99 -30.65 12.99
CA GLY A 18 -15.29 -30.91 14.25
C GLY A 18 -15.93 -30.17 15.42
N LYS A 19 -16.23 -30.85 16.54
CA LYS A 19 -16.77 -30.23 17.77
C LYS A 19 -15.91 -29.05 18.27
N ALA A 20 -14.59 -29.13 18.10
CA ALA A 20 -13.65 -28.07 18.45
C ALA A 20 -13.76 -26.81 17.56
N TRP A 21 -14.25 -26.96 16.32
CA TRP A 21 -14.47 -25.84 15.40
C TRP A 21 -15.81 -25.13 15.69
N ALA A 22 -16.86 -25.90 15.95
CA ALA A 22 -18.18 -25.36 16.30
C ALA A 22 -18.18 -24.54 17.60
N SER A 23 -17.25 -24.80 18.51
CA SER A 23 -17.11 -24.10 19.80
C SER A 23 -16.27 -22.83 19.75
N THR A 24 -15.60 -22.51 18.62
CA THR A 24 -14.73 -21.33 18.52
C THR A 24 -15.53 -20.12 17.98
N PRO A 25 -15.78 -19.07 18.79
CA PRO A 25 -16.54 -17.91 18.34
C PRO A 25 -15.81 -17.12 17.25
N TYR A 26 -16.42 -17.01 16.07
CA TYR A 26 -15.93 -16.24 14.92
C TYR A 26 -16.08 -14.73 15.13
N LEU A 27 -14.99 -14.01 15.40
CA LEU A 27 -15.00 -12.56 15.62
C LEU A 27 -14.50 -11.81 14.38
N ARG A 28 -15.43 -11.29 13.58
CA ARG A 28 -15.16 -10.44 12.40
C ARG A 28 -15.02 -8.95 12.76
N ASN A 29 -14.51 -8.64 13.96
CA ASN A 29 -14.44 -7.26 14.45
C ASN A 29 -13.13 -6.61 13.98
N GLY A 30 -13.10 -6.25 12.70
CA GLY A 30 -12.15 -5.28 12.20
C GLY A 30 -12.68 -3.87 12.38
N HIS A 31 -11.90 -2.98 13.00
CA HIS A 31 -12.18 -1.54 12.91
C HIS A 31 -12.33 -1.16 11.44
N LYS A 32 -13.48 -0.58 11.07
CA LYS A 32 -13.67 -0.02 9.72
C LYS A 32 -12.53 0.97 9.49
N ALA A 33 -11.62 0.68 8.55
CA ALA A 33 -10.61 1.63 8.15
C ALA A 33 -11.33 2.93 7.73
N PRO A 34 -10.94 4.10 8.26
CA PRO A 34 -11.58 5.34 7.88
C PRO A 34 -11.42 5.55 6.38
N ARG A 35 -12.51 5.97 5.73
CA ARG A 35 -12.50 6.38 4.32
C ARG A 35 -11.53 7.56 4.15
N VAL A 36 -10.44 7.34 3.43
CA VAL A 36 -9.31 8.28 3.32
C VAL A 36 -9.74 9.58 2.63
N ASP A 37 -10.70 9.50 1.71
CA ASP A 37 -11.40 10.62 1.05
C ASP A 37 -12.15 11.52 2.04
N ARG A 38 -12.44 11.02 3.25
CA ARG A 38 -13.13 11.76 4.32
C ARG A 38 -12.18 12.22 5.43
N LEU A 39 -10.88 11.93 5.31
CA LEU A 39 -9.89 12.43 6.25
C LEU A 39 -9.61 13.90 5.93
N LYS A 40 -10.19 14.80 6.73
CA LYS A 40 -9.83 16.21 6.71
C LYS A 40 -8.38 16.33 7.18
N TRP A 41 -7.50 16.80 6.30
CA TRP A 41 -6.16 17.20 6.70
C TRP A 41 -6.28 18.34 7.71
N LYS A 42 -5.57 18.23 8.84
CA LYS A 42 -5.58 19.27 9.88
C LYS A 42 -4.99 20.61 9.39
N ARG A 43 -4.22 20.58 8.30
CA ARG A 43 -3.42 21.71 7.80
C ARG A 43 -3.44 21.76 6.29
N THR A 44 -3.28 22.97 5.76
CA THR A 44 -3.14 23.25 4.33
C THR A 44 -1.70 23.61 3.99
N LEU A 45 -1.36 23.59 2.71
CA LEU A 45 -0.05 24.03 2.22
C LEU A 45 0.19 25.51 2.57
N GLN A 46 -0.79 26.38 2.34
CA GLN A 46 -0.64 27.81 2.63
C GLN A 46 -0.37 28.06 4.11
N ALA A 47 -1.10 27.36 4.99
CA ALA A 47 -0.93 27.50 6.44
C ALA A 47 0.47 27.06 6.91
N LEU A 48 1.06 26.03 6.29
CA LEU A 48 2.41 25.57 6.63
C LEU A 48 3.50 26.48 6.05
N ALA A 49 3.33 26.93 4.80
CA ALA A 49 4.32 27.76 4.12
C ALA A 49 4.44 29.17 4.74
N GLY A 50 3.36 29.68 5.33
CA GLY A 50 3.32 30.98 6.01
C GLY A 50 3.82 30.98 7.46
N LEU A 51 4.26 29.85 8.01
CA LEU A 51 4.76 29.79 9.39
C LEU A 51 6.12 30.48 9.53
N THR A 52 6.31 31.20 10.63
CA THR A 52 7.66 31.58 11.07
C THR A 52 8.46 30.34 11.48
N GLU A 53 9.79 30.45 11.54
CA GLU A 53 10.62 29.32 11.99
C GLU A 53 10.29 28.88 13.42
N LYS A 54 9.96 29.82 14.31
CA LYS A 54 9.52 29.52 15.67
C LYS A 54 8.22 28.74 15.68
N ASP A 55 7.19 29.26 15.01
CA ASP A 55 5.88 28.60 14.95
C ASP A 55 5.96 27.23 14.28
N ALA A 56 6.82 27.09 13.26
CA ALA A 56 7.06 25.82 12.59
C ALA A 56 7.70 24.78 13.53
N VAL A 57 8.70 25.17 14.34
CA VAL A 57 9.33 24.28 15.32
C VAL A 57 8.30 23.84 16.36
N GLU A 58 7.56 24.77 16.97
CA GLU A 58 6.54 24.47 17.97
C GLU A 58 5.46 23.53 17.41
N LEU A 59 4.98 23.82 16.20
CA LEU A 59 3.96 23.02 15.52
C LEU A 59 4.44 21.61 15.19
N LEU A 60 5.67 21.47 14.70
CA LEU A 60 6.24 20.16 14.33
C LEU A 60 6.61 19.33 15.57
N MET A 61 7.05 19.96 16.66
CA MET A 61 7.26 19.28 17.94
C MET A 61 5.93 18.80 18.53
N ARG A 62 4.89 19.64 18.50
CA ARG A 62 3.54 19.26 18.96
C ARG A 62 2.95 18.09 18.17
N ASP A 63 3.26 17.99 16.89
CA ASP A 63 2.84 16.86 16.04
C ASP A 63 3.71 15.61 16.21
N GLY A 64 4.79 15.67 16.99
CA GLY A 64 5.75 14.59 17.14
C GLY A 64 6.58 14.33 15.87
N LEU A 65 6.64 15.29 14.94
CA LEU A 65 7.47 15.23 13.75
C LEU A 65 8.90 15.70 14.01
N LEU A 66 9.11 16.63 14.95
CA LEU A 66 10.45 16.98 15.44
C LEU A 66 10.67 16.40 16.83
N PRO A 67 11.79 15.71 17.09
CA PRO A 67 12.14 15.27 18.43
C PRO A 67 12.57 16.47 19.30
N THR A 68 12.42 16.34 20.62
CA THR A 68 13.10 17.24 21.55
C THR A 68 14.54 16.79 21.74
N TRP A 69 15.47 17.74 21.73
CA TRP A 69 16.87 17.49 22.12
C TRP A 69 17.11 17.78 23.59
N GLU A 70 16.17 18.40 24.29
CA GLU A 70 16.34 18.73 25.71
C GLU A 70 16.59 17.46 26.54
N GLY A 71 17.63 17.49 27.37
CA GLY A 71 18.05 16.36 28.19
C GLY A 71 18.85 15.29 27.44
N ALA A 72 18.94 15.35 26.11
CA ALA A 72 19.72 14.41 25.32
C ALA A 72 21.23 14.68 25.43
N SER A 73 22.04 13.66 25.14
CA SER A 73 23.48 13.83 24.98
C SER A 73 23.78 14.70 23.75
N CYS A 74 24.75 15.61 23.90
CA CYS A 74 25.13 16.54 22.85
C CYS A 74 25.78 15.78 21.67
N PRO A 75 25.25 15.89 20.44
CA PRO A 75 25.79 15.18 19.28
C PRO A 75 27.18 15.64 18.86
N PHE A 76 27.66 16.79 19.37
CA PHE A 76 28.98 17.33 19.02
C PHE A 76 30.09 16.96 20.01
N CYS A 77 29.77 16.82 21.29
CA CYS A 77 30.79 16.56 22.32
C CYS A 77 30.54 15.30 23.15
N THR A 78 29.42 14.61 22.91
CA THR A 78 28.93 13.34 23.49
C THR A 78 28.87 13.25 25.02
N GLN A 79 29.36 14.25 25.74
CA GLN A 79 29.48 14.29 27.19
C GLN A 79 28.60 15.35 27.84
N GLY A 80 28.22 16.40 27.08
CA GLY A 80 27.37 17.46 27.58
C GLY A 80 25.88 17.15 27.40
N ILE A 81 25.04 17.62 28.32
CA ILE A 81 23.59 17.56 28.18
C ILE A 81 23.07 18.81 27.48
N VAL A 82 22.11 18.61 26.59
CA VAL A 82 21.46 19.69 25.84
C VAL A 82 20.37 20.34 26.68
N GLY A 83 20.39 21.67 26.77
CA GLY A 83 19.36 22.44 27.48
C GLY A 83 18.05 22.57 26.68
N PRO A 84 17.05 23.32 27.18
CA PRO A 84 15.82 23.61 26.46
C PRO A 84 16.09 24.38 25.17
N VAL A 85 15.10 24.37 24.26
CA VAL A 85 15.12 25.22 23.06
C VAL A 85 15.10 26.69 23.47
N GLN A 86 15.94 27.49 22.83
CA GLN A 86 16.07 28.92 23.10
C GLN A 86 15.77 29.72 21.83
N ASP A 87 14.97 30.77 22.00
CA ASP A 87 14.84 31.81 20.99
C ASP A 87 16.14 32.63 20.93
N ARG A 88 16.50 33.05 19.72
CA ARG A 88 17.65 33.91 19.49
C ARG A 88 17.20 35.15 18.73
N ASP A 89 17.97 36.21 18.84
CA ASP A 89 17.74 37.48 18.13
C ASP A 89 17.66 37.29 16.61
N SER A 90 18.28 36.23 16.08
CA SER A 90 18.19 35.85 14.67
C SER A 90 16.83 35.24 14.26
N GLY A 91 15.87 35.10 15.18
CA GLY A 91 14.56 34.48 14.94
C GLY A 91 14.59 32.97 14.70
N LEU A 92 15.74 32.30 14.91
CA LEU A 92 15.93 30.88 14.64
C LEU A 92 16.09 30.11 15.96
N PRO A 93 15.12 29.29 16.38
CA PRO A 93 15.24 28.50 17.60
C PRO A 93 16.44 27.55 17.55
N ARG A 94 17.18 27.47 18.65
CA ARG A 94 18.36 26.61 18.80
C ARG A 94 18.42 26.01 20.20
N TYR A 95 18.87 24.77 20.26
CA TYR A 95 19.31 24.17 21.51
C TYR A 95 20.78 24.53 21.77
N ARG A 96 21.18 24.58 23.05
CA ARG A 96 22.57 24.82 23.46
C ARG A 96 23.06 23.70 24.36
N CYS A 97 24.28 23.21 24.10
CA CYS A 97 24.94 22.29 25.02
C CYS A 97 25.32 23.02 26.33
N ARG A 98 24.96 22.45 27.49
CA ARG A 98 25.24 23.04 28.82
C ARG A 98 26.69 22.83 29.28
N ARG A 99 27.48 22.01 28.58
CA ARG A 99 28.89 21.80 28.93
C ARG A 99 29.70 23.06 28.64
N ARG A 100 30.42 23.54 29.67
CA ARG A 100 31.20 24.80 29.62
C ARG A 100 32.04 24.94 28.35
N ASN A 101 32.78 23.91 27.95
CA ASN A 101 33.72 24.00 26.82
C ASN A 101 33.14 23.62 25.44
N CYS A 102 31.87 23.17 25.35
CA CYS A 102 31.32 22.75 24.06
C CYS A 102 30.88 23.94 23.21
N HIS A 103 30.17 24.90 23.82
CA HIS A 103 29.61 26.11 23.16
C HIS A 103 28.83 25.86 21.85
N LYS A 104 28.52 24.62 21.48
CA LYS A 104 27.82 24.29 20.24
C LYS A 104 26.32 24.50 20.38
N PHE A 105 25.72 24.96 19.29
CA PHE A 105 24.29 25.08 19.11
C PHE A 105 23.79 23.97 18.19
N ILE A 106 22.62 23.43 18.51
CA ILE A 106 21.98 22.35 17.76
C ILE A 106 20.67 22.90 17.20
N THR A 107 20.42 22.64 15.92
CA THR A 107 19.17 23.01 15.27
C THR A 107 18.06 22.03 15.65
N PRO A 108 16.79 22.44 15.82
CA PRO A 108 15.72 21.49 16.15
C PRO A 108 15.59 20.31 15.18
N GLN A 109 15.83 20.56 13.90
CA GLN A 109 15.84 19.56 12.83
C GLN A 109 17.19 18.84 12.64
N HIS A 110 18.11 18.91 13.60
CA HIS A 110 19.41 18.25 13.47
C HIS A 110 19.25 16.74 13.25
N LEU A 111 19.95 16.19 12.24
CA LEU A 111 19.87 14.77 11.82
C LEU A 111 18.47 14.28 11.46
N HIS A 112 17.52 15.18 11.19
CA HIS A 112 16.17 14.79 10.83
C HIS A 112 16.09 14.30 9.37
N PRO A 113 15.44 13.16 9.07
CA PRO A 113 15.43 12.59 7.72
C PRO A 113 14.68 13.43 6.68
N PHE A 114 13.76 14.30 7.13
CA PHE A 114 12.95 15.14 6.24
C PHE A 114 13.35 16.60 6.22
N PHE A 115 13.96 17.10 7.29
CA PHE A 115 14.10 18.53 7.52
C PHE A 115 15.57 18.89 7.61
N SER A 116 16.00 19.83 6.77
CA SER A 116 17.40 20.29 6.72
C SER A 116 17.49 21.76 7.13
N ALA A 117 18.49 22.08 7.95
CA ALA A 117 18.86 23.45 8.29
C ALA A 117 19.96 23.94 7.35
N THR A 118 19.60 24.32 6.11
CA THR A 118 20.58 24.83 5.15
C THR A 118 20.63 26.36 5.22
N ARG A 119 21.84 26.93 5.29
CA ARG A 119 22.07 28.37 5.14
C ARG A 119 22.40 28.67 3.67
N GLY A 120 21.90 29.78 3.14
CA GLY A 120 22.15 30.23 1.76
C GLY A 120 20.86 30.47 0.97
N PRO A 121 20.98 30.92 -0.29
CA PRO A 121 19.84 31.27 -1.15
C PRO A 121 18.93 30.08 -1.47
N GLU A 122 19.46 28.86 -1.38
CA GLU A 122 18.69 27.61 -1.54
C GLU A 122 18.08 27.09 -0.25
N GLY A 123 18.39 27.72 0.90
CA GLY A 123 17.82 27.39 2.20
C GLY A 123 16.31 27.63 2.21
N ARG A 124 15.55 26.66 2.74
CA ARG A 124 14.08 26.72 2.78
C ARG A 124 13.60 26.67 4.21
N THR A 125 12.53 27.42 4.49
CA THR A 125 11.92 27.43 5.83
C THR A 125 11.38 26.04 6.20
N LEU A 126 11.38 25.73 7.49
CA LEU A 126 10.79 24.50 8.03
C LEU A 126 9.31 24.38 7.64
N GLY A 127 8.57 25.48 7.65
CA GLY A 127 7.18 25.54 7.21
C GLY A 127 7.00 25.07 5.76
N LEU A 128 7.83 25.56 4.83
CA LEU A 128 7.78 25.13 3.43
C LEU A 128 8.20 23.66 3.27
N GLN A 129 9.23 23.20 3.99
CA GLN A 129 9.64 21.79 3.96
C GLN A 129 8.52 20.86 4.48
N ALA A 130 7.80 21.26 5.53
CA ALA A 130 6.63 20.54 6.04
C ALA A 130 5.48 20.54 5.03
N GLY A 131 5.27 21.66 4.32
CA GLY A 131 4.32 21.76 3.21
C GLY A 131 4.64 20.79 2.07
N LEU A 132 5.90 20.69 1.67
CA LEU A 132 6.34 19.71 0.65
C LEU A 132 6.09 18.27 1.11
N LEU A 133 6.38 17.97 2.38
CA LEU A 133 6.09 16.66 2.96
C LEU A 133 4.58 16.36 2.92
N LEU A 134 3.73 17.33 3.26
CA LEU A 134 2.28 17.21 3.17
C LEU A 134 1.82 16.87 1.74
N LEU A 135 2.34 17.55 0.73
CA LEU A 135 2.01 17.27 -0.68
C LEU A 135 2.44 15.86 -1.10
N LEU A 136 3.63 15.41 -0.68
CA LEU A 136 4.11 14.06 -0.94
C LEU A 136 3.24 12.99 -0.24
N LEU A 137 2.78 13.27 0.98
CA LEU A 137 1.89 12.39 1.73
C LEU A 137 0.49 12.31 1.10
N ALA A 138 -0.06 13.46 0.67
CA ALA A 138 -1.36 13.54 0.00
C ALA A 138 -1.35 12.89 -1.39
N GLY A 139 -0.19 12.86 -2.06
CA GLY A 139 -0.07 12.54 -3.49
C GLY A 139 0.49 11.17 -3.87
N ALA A 140 0.85 10.26 -2.95
CA ALA A 140 1.63 9.04 -3.26
C ALA A 140 1.21 8.28 -4.56
N PRO A 141 2.15 7.68 -5.35
CA PRO A 141 3.52 8.06 -5.65
C PRO A 141 3.76 8.08 -7.18
N SER A 142 3.00 8.83 -8.00
CA SER A 142 3.31 8.92 -9.44
C SER A 142 4.48 9.89 -9.69
N SER A 143 5.36 9.55 -10.62
CA SER A 143 6.46 10.43 -11.08
C SER A 143 5.92 11.75 -11.65
N SER A 144 4.76 11.71 -12.32
CA SER A 144 4.04 12.88 -12.84
C SER A 144 3.72 13.95 -11.79
N LYS A 145 3.62 13.59 -10.50
CA LYS A 145 3.29 14.52 -9.42
C LYS A 145 4.50 15.27 -8.87
N LEU A 146 5.73 14.79 -9.09
CA LEU A 146 6.93 15.51 -8.63
C LEU A 146 7.09 16.83 -9.40
N SER A 147 6.85 16.79 -10.71
CA SER A 147 6.84 17.96 -11.57
C SER A 147 5.78 18.98 -11.13
N SER A 148 4.56 18.52 -10.82
CA SER A 148 3.50 19.39 -10.31
C SER A 148 3.87 20.04 -8.97
N ILE A 149 4.49 19.30 -8.04
CA ILE A 149 4.94 19.88 -6.76
C ILE A 149 6.00 20.95 -7.01
N HIS A 150 6.97 20.68 -7.89
CA HIS A 150 7.97 21.66 -8.29
C HIS A 150 7.33 22.94 -8.85
N LEU A 151 6.39 22.82 -9.78
CA LEU A 151 5.70 23.97 -10.39
C LEU A 151 4.87 24.77 -9.39
N VAL A 152 4.13 24.09 -8.50
CA VAL A 152 3.25 24.76 -7.53
C VAL A 152 4.05 25.44 -6.42
N THR A 153 5.17 24.85 -6.00
CA THR A 153 5.95 25.36 -4.87
C THR A 153 7.16 26.18 -5.28
N GLN A 154 7.52 26.17 -6.57
CA GLN A 154 8.74 26.77 -7.12
C GLN A 154 10.02 26.25 -6.42
N VAL A 155 9.95 25.08 -5.79
CA VAL A 155 11.10 24.41 -5.15
C VAL A 155 11.74 23.47 -6.14
N ASN A 156 13.07 23.56 -6.30
CA ASN A 156 13.84 22.70 -7.19
C ASN A 156 13.44 21.22 -7.08
N HIS A 157 13.15 20.59 -8.21
CA HIS A 157 12.71 19.19 -8.29
C HIS A 157 13.68 18.21 -7.60
N LYS A 158 15.00 18.49 -7.58
CA LYS A 158 16.00 17.67 -6.87
C LYS A 158 15.72 17.59 -5.36
N VAL A 159 15.24 18.68 -4.76
CA VAL A 159 14.90 18.73 -3.33
C VAL A 159 13.65 17.88 -3.06
N VAL A 160 12.65 17.98 -3.94
CA VAL A 160 11.41 17.19 -3.84
C VAL A 160 11.72 15.70 -4.02
N GLU A 161 12.60 15.34 -4.96
CA GLU A 161 13.04 13.96 -5.18
C GLU A 161 13.81 13.40 -3.97
N ARG A 162 14.74 14.20 -3.40
CA ARG A 162 15.44 13.85 -2.16
C ARG A 162 14.45 13.56 -1.03
N LEU A 163 13.47 14.44 -0.82
CA LEU A 163 12.46 14.26 0.23
C LEU A 163 11.60 13.01 0.01
N ARG A 164 11.25 12.71 -1.26
CA ARG A 164 10.57 11.45 -1.62
C ARG A 164 11.42 10.22 -1.28
N LYS A 165 12.72 10.24 -1.60
CA LYS A 165 13.66 9.16 -1.26
C LYS A 165 13.74 8.97 0.26
N SER A 166 13.90 10.04 1.03
CA SER A 166 13.85 10.00 2.50
C SER A 166 12.53 9.42 3.01
N LEU A 167 11.38 9.81 2.45
CA LEU A 167 10.06 9.29 2.85
C LEU A 167 9.96 7.78 2.58
N ALA A 168 10.45 7.31 1.44
CA ALA A 168 10.49 5.87 1.15
C ALA A 168 11.40 5.12 2.13
N PHE A 169 12.57 5.68 2.44
CA PHE A 169 13.53 5.11 3.39
C PHE A 169 12.92 4.97 4.80
N VAL A 170 12.34 6.05 5.34
CA VAL A 170 11.72 6.04 6.67
C VAL A 170 10.51 5.11 6.72
N ARG A 171 9.68 5.08 5.65
CA ARG A 171 8.55 4.14 5.57
C ARG A 171 9.00 2.69 5.57
N LYS A 172 10.07 2.37 4.84
CA LYS A 172 10.65 1.02 4.83
C LYS A 172 11.09 0.62 6.23
N ALA A 173 11.91 1.44 6.89
CA ALA A 173 12.40 1.17 8.23
C ALA A 173 11.25 0.99 9.25
N PHE A 174 10.22 1.84 9.17
CA PHE A 174 9.03 1.71 10.00
C PHE A 174 8.29 0.39 9.76
N VAL A 175 8.04 0.02 8.50
CA VAL A 175 7.37 -1.23 8.15
C VAL A 175 8.17 -2.43 8.63
N GLU A 176 9.49 -2.45 8.43
CA GLU A 176 10.37 -3.53 8.88
C GLU A 176 10.36 -3.66 10.41
N HIS A 177 10.44 -2.54 11.13
CA HIS A 177 10.35 -2.51 12.60
C HIS A 177 9.01 -3.04 13.12
N VAL A 178 7.89 -2.55 12.57
CA VAL A 178 6.54 -2.99 12.98
C VAL A 178 6.34 -4.47 12.64
N GLN A 179 6.76 -4.90 11.45
CA GLN A 179 6.64 -6.28 10.98
C GLN A 179 7.48 -7.25 11.83
N ALA A 180 8.65 -6.83 12.33
CA ALA A 180 9.49 -7.66 13.21
C ALA A 180 8.78 -8.06 14.51
N GLY A 181 7.89 -7.20 15.02
CA GLY A 181 7.06 -7.50 16.20
C GLY A 181 5.75 -8.23 15.89
N MET A 182 5.43 -8.52 14.63
CA MET A 182 4.16 -9.16 14.27
C MET A 182 4.20 -10.68 14.50
N VAL A 183 3.09 -11.20 14.99
CA VAL A 183 2.89 -12.64 15.20
C VAL A 183 1.46 -12.99 14.79
N PHE A 184 1.31 -14.02 13.95
CA PHE A 184 0.02 -14.68 13.71
C PHE A 184 -0.19 -15.80 14.75
N GLY A 185 -1.43 -15.99 15.17
CA GLY A 185 -1.84 -16.94 16.20
C GLY A 185 -1.31 -16.61 17.59
N GLY A 186 -1.72 -17.38 18.60
CA GLY A 186 -0.99 -17.44 19.88
C GLY A 186 -1.62 -16.80 21.11
N ARG A 187 -2.95 -16.60 21.17
CA ARG A 187 -3.63 -16.40 22.47
C ARG A 187 -4.86 -17.31 22.58
N LYS A 188 -4.90 -18.11 23.65
CA LYS A 188 -6.06 -18.92 24.09
C LYS A 188 -6.57 -20.00 23.12
N ASN A 189 -5.69 -20.66 22.37
CA ASN A 189 -6.08 -21.72 21.42
C ASN A 189 -7.16 -21.31 20.40
N ALA A 190 -7.24 -20.01 20.07
CA ALA A 190 -8.23 -19.49 19.15
C ALA A 190 -7.71 -19.52 17.71
N TRP A 191 -8.48 -20.15 16.82
CA TRP A 191 -8.18 -20.14 15.40
C TRP A 191 -8.25 -18.72 14.82
N GLN A 192 -7.35 -18.42 13.89
CA GLN A 192 -7.25 -17.10 13.27
C GLN A 192 -7.31 -17.17 11.74
N ASP A 193 -8.19 -16.37 11.13
CA ASP A 193 -8.23 -16.22 9.68
C ASP A 193 -7.09 -15.33 9.17
N VAL A 194 -6.30 -15.88 8.25
CA VAL A 194 -5.23 -15.17 7.54
C VAL A 194 -5.49 -15.27 6.04
N GLU A 195 -5.52 -14.12 5.38
CA GLU A 195 -5.56 -14.01 3.91
C GLU A 195 -4.14 -13.85 3.39
N VAL A 196 -3.80 -14.60 2.33
CA VAL A 196 -2.51 -14.54 1.66
C VAL A 196 -2.72 -14.35 0.17
N ASP A 197 -1.96 -13.41 -0.39
CA ASP A 197 -2.03 -13.07 -1.81
C ASP A 197 -0.65 -12.69 -2.36
N GLU A 198 -0.50 -12.83 -3.67
CA GLU A 198 0.72 -12.46 -4.41
C GLU A 198 0.49 -11.20 -5.21
N THR A 199 1.52 -10.38 -5.33
CA THR A 199 1.51 -9.24 -6.24
C THR A 199 2.85 -9.15 -6.95
N SER A 200 2.79 -8.95 -8.26
CA SER A 200 3.94 -8.65 -9.10
C SER A 200 3.91 -7.18 -9.49
N PHE A 201 5.06 -6.53 -9.44
CA PHE A 201 5.27 -5.13 -9.80
C PHE A 201 6.20 -5.07 -11.02
N ASP A 202 7.02 -4.01 -11.09
CA ASP A 202 7.90 -3.75 -12.22
C ASP A 202 8.91 -4.87 -12.45
N LYS A 203 9.30 -5.00 -13.72
CA LYS A 203 10.37 -5.89 -14.16
C LYS A 203 11.61 -5.07 -14.53
N LYS A 204 12.78 -5.58 -14.19
CA LYS A 204 14.08 -4.98 -14.50
C LYS A 204 14.87 -5.90 -15.41
N LEU A 205 15.59 -5.29 -16.34
CA LEU A 205 16.59 -6.01 -17.14
C LEU A 205 17.79 -6.29 -16.22
N VAL A 206 18.22 -7.54 -16.19
CA VAL A 206 19.44 -7.98 -15.53
C VAL A 206 20.57 -7.93 -16.56
N PRO A 207 21.71 -7.33 -16.23
CA PRO A 207 22.88 -7.30 -17.10
C PRO A 207 23.31 -8.70 -17.56
N MET A 208 23.88 -8.79 -18.77
CA MET A 208 24.21 -10.08 -19.41
C MET A 208 25.34 -10.84 -18.70
N ASP A 209 26.19 -10.11 -17.98
CA ASP A 209 27.28 -10.60 -17.13
C ASP A 209 26.77 -11.28 -15.85
N GLU A 210 25.50 -11.07 -15.46
CA GLU A 210 24.89 -11.66 -14.27
C GLU A 210 23.97 -12.86 -14.58
N ILE A 211 23.88 -13.31 -15.84
CA ILE A 211 22.93 -14.36 -16.25
C ILE A 211 23.60 -15.54 -16.96
N GLU A 212 23.17 -16.75 -16.62
CA GLU A 212 23.47 -17.97 -17.38
C GLU A 212 22.48 -18.08 -18.55
N GLY A 213 22.83 -17.41 -19.66
CA GLY A 213 22.15 -17.56 -20.94
C GLY A 213 21.28 -16.35 -21.36
N PRO A 214 21.24 -16.04 -22.67
CA PRO A 214 20.75 -14.75 -23.17
C PRO A 214 19.23 -14.57 -23.12
N GLU A 215 18.46 -15.65 -22.97
CA GLU A 215 17.01 -15.59 -23.15
C GLU A 215 16.24 -15.14 -21.91
N ARG A 216 16.82 -15.25 -20.71
CA ARG A 216 16.15 -14.99 -19.43
C ARG A 216 16.88 -13.90 -18.67
N ASN A 217 16.61 -12.67 -19.03
CA ASN A 217 17.24 -11.48 -18.45
C ASN A 217 16.25 -10.54 -17.77
N MET A 218 14.98 -10.94 -17.58
CA MET A 218 14.01 -10.13 -16.84
C MET A 218 13.82 -10.63 -15.43
N LYS A 219 14.10 -9.77 -14.44
CA LYS A 219 13.80 -10.02 -13.03
C LYS A 219 12.56 -9.25 -12.62
N TRP A 220 11.59 -9.93 -12.03
CA TRP A 220 10.37 -9.32 -11.54
C TRP A 220 10.53 -8.89 -10.09
N GLU A 221 9.85 -7.82 -9.71
CA GLU A 221 9.62 -7.52 -8.32
C GLU A 221 8.31 -8.20 -7.89
N GLN A 222 8.42 -9.33 -7.21
CA GLN A 222 7.28 -10.09 -6.72
C GLN A 222 7.27 -10.09 -5.19
N TRP A 223 6.08 -9.96 -4.61
CA TRP A 223 5.87 -9.93 -3.17
C TRP A 223 4.70 -10.82 -2.79
N VAL A 224 4.76 -11.42 -1.61
CA VAL A 224 3.62 -12.05 -0.95
C VAL A 224 3.17 -11.17 0.23
N GLY A 225 1.87 -10.95 0.32
CA GLY A 225 1.23 -10.27 1.43
C GLY A 225 0.46 -11.29 2.27
N MET A 226 0.59 -11.21 3.60
CA MET A 226 -0.20 -12.00 4.54
C MET A 226 -0.85 -11.06 5.54
N VAL A 227 -2.16 -11.21 5.78
CA VAL A 227 -2.89 -10.32 6.67
C VAL A 227 -3.94 -11.09 7.46
N GLN A 228 -4.07 -10.77 8.75
CA GLN A 228 -5.21 -11.24 9.52
C GLN A 228 -6.48 -10.58 8.99
N ARG A 229 -7.47 -11.40 8.67
CA ARG A 229 -8.74 -10.91 8.15
C ARG A 229 -9.40 -9.94 9.14
N GLY A 230 -9.76 -8.76 8.66
CA GLY A 230 -10.33 -7.69 9.49
C GLY A 230 -9.30 -6.88 10.30
N LYS A 231 -8.00 -7.21 10.25
CA LYS A 231 -6.95 -6.43 10.91
C LYS A 231 -5.86 -6.02 9.91
N PRO A 232 -6.09 -4.97 9.10
CA PRO A 232 -5.12 -4.51 8.09
C PRO A 232 -3.74 -4.15 8.67
N THR A 233 -3.69 -3.76 9.95
CA THR A 233 -2.43 -3.44 10.65
C THR A 233 -1.54 -4.67 10.94
N SER A 234 -2.02 -5.88 10.62
CA SER A 234 -1.23 -7.13 10.69
C SER A 234 -0.64 -7.55 9.35
N LEU A 235 -0.67 -6.68 8.34
CA LEU A 235 -0.10 -6.97 7.03
C LEU A 235 1.41 -7.20 7.15
N VAL A 236 1.84 -8.39 6.76
CA VAL A 236 3.22 -8.80 6.58
C VAL A 236 3.50 -8.84 5.08
N LEU A 237 4.57 -8.17 4.65
CA LEU A 237 5.04 -8.14 3.27
C LEU A 237 6.38 -8.85 3.18
N LEU A 238 6.50 -9.84 2.29
CA LEU A 238 7.73 -10.58 2.05
C LEU A 238 8.06 -10.54 0.56
N ARG A 239 9.27 -10.11 0.25
CA ARG A 239 9.77 -10.09 -1.13
C ARG A 239 10.13 -11.50 -1.55
N LEU A 240 9.66 -11.92 -2.72
CA LEU A 240 9.95 -13.22 -3.30
C LEU A 240 11.16 -13.17 -4.24
N SER A 241 11.84 -14.30 -4.37
CA SER A 241 12.96 -14.50 -5.27
C SER A 241 12.46 -15.04 -6.61
N SER A 242 11.85 -14.15 -7.39
CA SER A 242 11.28 -14.50 -8.71
C SER A 242 12.35 -15.04 -9.65
N LYS A 243 11.99 -16.06 -10.45
CA LYS A 243 12.87 -16.55 -11.52
C LYS A 243 13.06 -15.50 -12.60
N LEU A 244 14.21 -15.54 -13.26
CA LEU A 244 14.42 -14.77 -14.48
C LEU A 244 13.50 -15.29 -15.58
N THR A 245 12.85 -14.37 -16.29
CA THR A 245 11.92 -14.67 -17.37
C THR A 245 12.39 -14.07 -18.69
N LYS A 246 11.75 -14.49 -19.79
CA LYS A 246 11.93 -13.86 -21.09
C LYS A 246 11.35 -12.45 -21.09
N LYS A 247 11.82 -11.59 -22.01
CA LYS A 247 11.37 -10.18 -22.14
C LYS A 247 9.85 -10.01 -22.24
N ARG A 248 9.20 -10.90 -22.99
CA ARG A 248 7.75 -10.89 -23.27
C ARG A 248 6.91 -11.76 -22.31
N SER A 249 7.50 -12.30 -21.24
CA SER A 249 6.73 -13.08 -20.27
C SER A 249 5.67 -12.21 -19.59
N PRO A 250 4.46 -12.75 -19.32
CA PRO A 250 3.38 -12.00 -18.70
C PRO A 250 3.57 -11.76 -17.20
N GLY A 251 4.49 -12.50 -16.55
CA GLY A 251 4.81 -12.39 -15.13
C GLY A 251 5.84 -13.44 -14.70
N PRO A 252 6.26 -13.42 -13.43
CA PRO A 252 7.21 -14.39 -12.86
C PRO A 252 6.63 -15.79 -12.65
N GLY A 253 5.31 -15.94 -12.76
CA GLY A 253 4.58 -17.16 -12.39
C GLY A 253 4.21 -17.18 -10.90
N PRO A 254 3.50 -18.23 -10.46
CA PRO A 254 3.07 -18.37 -9.07
C PRO A 254 4.24 -18.63 -8.12
N ILE A 255 4.05 -18.34 -6.83
CA ILE A 255 5.02 -18.67 -5.79
C ILE A 255 5.44 -20.14 -5.84
N ARG A 256 6.71 -20.39 -5.59
CA ARG A 256 7.26 -21.75 -5.58
C ARG A 256 6.93 -22.47 -4.28
N LYS A 257 6.89 -23.81 -4.38
CA LYS A 257 6.62 -24.72 -3.27
C LYS A 257 7.64 -24.62 -2.13
N ASP A 258 8.92 -24.53 -2.45
CA ASP A 258 10.04 -24.42 -1.51
C ASP A 258 10.07 -23.07 -0.81
N GLU A 259 9.85 -21.99 -1.56
CA GLU A 259 9.78 -20.64 -1.00
C GLU A 259 8.57 -20.46 -0.08
N TRP A 260 7.38 -20.91 -0.53
CA TRP A 260 6.19 -20.92 0.31
C TRP A 260 6.38 -21.74 1.59
N ARG A 261 7.05 -22.89 1.51
CA ARG A 261 7.30 -23.73 2.67
C ARG A 261 8.06 -22.99 3.77
N THR A 262 9.13 -22.31 3.40
CA THR A 262 9.94 -21.49 4.32
C THR A 262 9.10 -20.39 4.97
N ILE A 263 8.25 -19.73 4.18
CA ILE A 263 7.37 -18.66 4.68
C ILE A 263 6.32 -19.22 5.64
N ALA A 264 5.64 -20.29 5.27
CA ALA A 264 4.59 -20.90 6.08
C ALA A 264 5.13 -21.52 7.38
N ASP A 265 6.31 -22.14 7.33
CA ASP A 265 6.97 -22.69 8.52
C ASP A 265 7.36 -21.59 9.51
N LYS A 266 7.80 -20.42 9.03
CA LYS A 266 8.13 -19.26 9.88
C LYS A 266 6.88 -18.60 10.48
N TRP A 267 5.86 -18.37 9.66
CA TRP A 267 4.78 -17.45 10.01
C TRP A 267 3.47 -18.13 10.45
N LEU A 268 3.22 -19.37 10.06
CA LEU A 268 1.90 -20.02 10.20
C LEU A 268 1.92 -21.35 10.97
N LYS A 269 3.05 -22.06 10.94
CA LYS A 269 3.18 -23.36 11.59
C LYS A 269 2.87 -23.27 13.08
N ASP A 270 2.02 -24.19 13.54
CA ASP A 270 1.57 -24.35 14.94
C ASP A 270 0.82 -23.16 15.53
N LYS A 271 0.29 -22.27 14.69
CA LYS A 271 -0.39 -21.04 15.11
C LYS A 271 -1.92 -21.09 15.01
N GLN A 272 -2.49 -22.27 14.69
CA GLN A 272 -3.94 -22.48 14.53
C GLN A 272 -4.54 -21.48 13.54
N ILE A 273 -4.10 -21.56 12.28
CA ILE A 273 -4.48 -20.62 11.23
C ILE A 273 -5.51 -21.23 10.29
N ILE A 274 -6.56 -20.46 9.96
CA ILE A 274 -7.39 -20.71 8.79
C ILE A 274 -6.83 -19.86 7.65
N LEU A 275 -6.17 -20.52 6.71
CA LEU A 275 -5.49 -19.88 5.61
C LEU A 275 -6.42 -19.74 4.41
N HIS A 276 -6.63 -18.51 3.97
CA HIS A 276 -7.40 -18.15 2.79
C HIS A 276 -6.44 -17.71 1.70
N THR A 277 -6.31 -18.54 0.67
CA THR A 277 -5.46 -18.28 -0.49
C THR A 277 -6.26 -18.46 -1.77
N ASP A 278 -5.69 -18.04 -2.88
CA ASP A 278 -6.13 -18.49 -4.18
C ASP A 278 -5.84 -20.00 -4.40
N SER A 279 -6.12 -20.49 -5.60
CA SER A 279 -5.97 -21.92 -5.92
C SER A 279 -4.54 -22.32 -6.33
N ALA A 280 -3.53 -21.48 -6.08
CA ALA A 280 -2.15 -21.79 -6.47
C ALA A 280 -1.66 -23.09 -5.82
N LYS A 281 -0.86 -23.86 -6.58
CA LYS A 281 -0.42 -25.22 -6.18
C LYS A 281 0.49 -25.20 -4.95
N ALA A 282 1.23 -24.12 -4.72
CA ALA A 282 2.13 -24.00 -3.58
C ALA A 282 1.38 -23.93 -2.25
N TYR A 283 0.30 -23.17 -2.18
CA TYR A 283 -0.50 -23.03 -0.97
C TYR A 283 -1.06 -24.36 -0.47
N LYS A 284 -1.44 -25.28 -1.37
CA LYS A 284 -2.01 -26.60 -1.02
C LYS A 284 -1.09 -27.51 -0.18
N GLN A 285 0.16 -27.13 0.06
CA GLN A 285 1.05 -27.87 0.95
C GLN A 285 0.48 -27.98 2.37
N LYS A 286 0.62 -29.16 2.98
CA LYS A 286 0.21 -29.38 4.38
C LYS A 286 1.22 -28.74 5.34
N VAL A 287 0.73 -27.86 6.19
CA VAL A 287 1.47 -27.19 7.27
C VAL A 287 0.77 -27.50 8.59
N ARG A 288 1.54 -27.88 9.61
CA ARG A 288 0.99 -28.25 10.92
C ARG A 288 0.30 -27.04 11.57
N GLY A 289 -0.90 -27.24 12.12
CA GLY A 289 -1.68 -26.15 12.73
C GLY A 289 -2.29 -25.17 11.73
N VAL A 290 -2.36 -25.52 10.43
CA VAL A 290 -2.96 -24.68 9.38
C VAL A 290 -4.04 -25.45 8.64
N HIS A 291 -5.24 -24.87 8.53
CA HIS A 291 -6.34 -25.37 7.72
C HIS A 291 -6.60 -24.45 6.52
N HIS A 292 -6.78 -25.04 5.34
CA HIS A 292 -7.09 -24.27 4.14
C HIS A 292 -8.59 -23.97 4.06
N GLY A 293 -8.93 -22.69 4.11
CA GLY A 293 -10.26 -22.19 3.77
C GLY A 293 -10.41 -22.05 2.27
N SER A 294 -11.42 -22.69 1.68
CA SER A 294 -11.73 -22.49 0.26
C SER A 294 -12.29 -21.07 0.06
N VAL A 295 -11.57 -20.24 -0.69
CA VAL A 295 -12.04 -18.92 -1.10
C VAL A 295 -12.97 -19.09 -2.30
N ILE A 296 -14.27 -18.82 -2.11
CA ILE A 296 -15.22 -18.73 -3.22
C ILE A 296 -15.23 -17.29 -3.70
N HIS A 297 -14.64 -17.05 -4.87
CA HIS A 297 -14.83 -15.79 -5.58
C HIS A 297 -16.32 -15.62 -5.87
N GLN A 298 -16.94 -14.62 -5.24
CA GLN A 298 -18.31 -14.26 -5.55
C GLN A 298 -18.30 -13.71 -6.99
N LYS A 299 -18.78 -14.50 -7.96
CA LYS A 299 -18.95 -14.03 -9.34
C LYS A 299 -19.69 -12.70 -9.28
N LYS A 300 -19.07 -11.65 -9.81
CA LYS A 300 -19.69 -10.33 -9.92
C LYS A 300 -20.97 -10.53 -10.72
N ARG A 301 -22.14 -10.35 -10.09
CA ARG A 301 -23.41 -10.31 -10.82
C ARG A 301 -23.36 -9.06 -11.68
N ILE A 302 -23.03 -9.21 -12.96
CA ILE A 302 -23.18 -8.16 -13.94
C ILE A 302 -24.68 -7.98 -14.11
N LYS A 303 -25.22 -6.86 -13.64
CA LYS A 303 -26.59 -6.47 -13.93
C LYS A 303 -26.58 -6.00 -15.38
N VAL A 304 -26.88 -6.90 -16.32
CA VAL A 304 -27.09 -6.52 -17.72
C VAL A 304 -28.38 -5.69 -17.73
N ARG A 305 -28.23 -4.36 -17.73
CA ARG A 305 -29.36 -3.44 -17.95
C ARG A 305 -29.19 -2.84 -19.33
N TRP A 306 -29.53 -3.64 -20.33
CA TRP A 306 -29.85 -3.15 -21.68
C TRP A 306 -31.28 -3.56 -21.98
N CYS A 307 -32.23 -2.95 -21.26
CA CYS A 307 -33.55 -2.70 -21.81
C CYS A 307 -33.61 -1.18 -21.92
N VAL A 308 -33.48 -0.67 -23.13
CA VAL A 308 -33.96 0.67 -23.43
C VAL A 308 -35.47 0.55 -23.33
N ASP A 309 -36.08 1.28 -22.40
CA ASP A 309 -37.54 1.40 -22.34
C ASP A 309 -37.95 2.28 -23.53
N VAL A 310 -38.12 1.65 -24.68
CA VAL A 310 -38.71 2.29 -25.86
C VAL A 310 -40.22 2.27 -25.66
N ALA A 311 -40.87 3.43 -25.72
CA ALA A 311 -42.33 3.51 -25.66
C ALA A 311 -42.92 2.62 -26.77
N ALA A 312 -44.02 1.93 -26.48
CA ALA A 312 -44.57 0.88 -27.34
C ALA A 312 -44.91 1.32 -28.79
N ALA A 313 -45.02 2.64 -29.04
CA ALA A 313 -45.26 3.21 -30.36
C ALA A 313 -44.02 3.14 -31.28
N ASP A 314 -42.80 3.27 -30.74
CA ASP A 314 -41.57 3.34 -31.54
C ASP A 314 -40.99 1.94 -31.90
N VAL A 315 -41.54 0.88 -31.31
CA VAL A 315 -41.06 -0.51 -31.52
C VAL A 315 -41.47 -1.06 -32.90
N ARG A 316 -42.65 -0.66 -33.42
CA ARG A 316 -43.12 -1.13 -34.75
C ARG A 316 -42.27 -0.57 -35.89
N GLN A 317 -41.91 0.71 -35.82
CA GLN A 317 -41.13 1.36 -36.87
C GLN A 317 -39.66 0.93 -36.87
N ALA A 318 -39.13 0.48 -35.73
CA ALA A 318 -37.79 -0.10 -35.64
C ALA A 318 -37.71 -1.54 -36.20
N GLN A 319 -38.79 -2.34 -36.09
CA GLN A 319 -38.83 -3.72 -36.61
C GLN A 319 -38.98 -3.79 -38.13
N GLU A 320 -39.63 -2.81 -38.76
CA GLU A 320 -39.73 -2.71 -40.22
C GLU A 320 -38.37 -2.40 -40.88
N ASN A 321 -37.52 -1.61 -40.21
CA ASN A 321 -36.23 -1.20 -40.76
C ASN A 321 -35.08 -2.18 -40.46
N HIS A 322 -35.19 -2.99 -39.40
CA HIS A 322 -34.16 -3.96 -39.02
C HIS A 322 -34.77 -5.22 -38.37
N PRO A 323 -34.95 -6.33 -39.12
CA PRO A 323 -35.63 -7.54 -38.64
C PRO A 323 -34.87 -8.34 -37.56
N SER A 324 -33.69 -7.90 -37.13
CA SER A 324 -32.90 -8.52 -36.05
C SER A 324 -33.26 -8.05 -34.63
N TYR A 325 -34.13 -7.05 -34.49
CA TYR A 325 -34.56 -6.54 -33.18
C TYR A 325 -35.63 -7.44 -32.55
N ARG A 326 -35.25 -8.15 -31.48
CA ARG A 326 -36.12 -9.03 -30.71
C ARG A 326 -36.78 -8.33 -29.53
N THR A 327 -38.01 -8.74 -29.23
CA THR A 327 -38.80 -8.18 -28.13
C THR A 327 -38.49 -8.87 -26.80
N LYS A 328 -38.92 -8.26 -25.69
CA LYS A 328 -38.71 -8.77 -24.33
C LYS A 328 -39.30 -10.18 -24.10
N ALA A 329 -40.27 -10.60 -24.92
CA ALA A 329 -40.85 -11.94 -24.90
C ALA A 329 -39.87 -13.01 -25.43
N ASP A 330 -39.00 -12.65 -26.38
CA ASP A 330 -38.06 -13.58 -27.03
C ASP A 330 -36.83 -13.91 -26.15
N CYS A 331 -36.60 -13.13 -25.08
CA CYS A 331 -35.44 -13.28 -24.21
C CYS A 331 -35.68 -14.17 -22.98
N GLN A 332 -36.87 -14.74 -22.79
CA GLN A 332 -37.19 -15.55 -21.60
C GLN A 332 -36.69 -17.02 -21.66
N GLY A 333 -36.01 -17.44 -22.73
CA GLY A 333 -35.59 -18.85 -22.92
C GLY A 333 -34.10 -19.19 -22.71
N TRP A 334 -33.22 -18.22 -22.43
CA TRP A 334 -31.77 -18.51 -22.37
C TRP A 334 -31.33 -19.02 -20.99
N HIS A 335 -31.54 -20.31 -20.75
CA HIS A 335 -30.81 -21.06 -19.73
C HIS A 335 -29.33 -21.16 -20.12
N ALA A 336 -28.45 -20.75 -19.21
CA ALA A 336 -27.01 -20.63 -19.39
C ALA A 336 -26.25 -21.99 -19.39
N ASP A 337 -26.73 -23.00 -20.12
CA ASP A 337 -26.12 -24.34 -20.13
C ASP A 337 -25.93 -24.99 -21.52
N ARG A 338 -25.94 -24.22 -22.61
CA ARG A 338 -25.48 -24.72 -23.92
C ARG A 338 -24.42 -23.81 -24.53
N ARG A 339 -23.21 -24.35 -24.72
CA ARG A 339 -22.18 -23.75 -25.59
C ARG A 339 -22.65 -23.83 -27.04
N PRO A 340 -22.36 -22.80 -27.85
CA PRO A 340 -21.95 -23.03 -29.22
C PRO A 340 -20.45 -22.78 -29.34
N LEU A 341 -19.74 -23.76 -29.92
CA LEU A 341 -18.53 -23.50 -30.67
C LEU A 341 -18.90 -22.55 -31.81
N LEU A 342 -18.27 -21.39 -31.88
CA LEU A 342 -18.10 -20.66 -33.13
C LEU A 342 -16.61 -20.35 -33.27
N GLU A 343 -15.94 -21.14 -34.12
CA GLU A 343 -14.75 -20.68 -34.81
C GLU A 343 -15.15 -19.53 -35.72
N VAL A 344 -14.43 -18.42 -35.63
CA VAL A 344 -14.49 -17.36 -36.64
C VAL A 344 -13.09 -17.23 -37.20
N HIS A 345 -12.95 -17.69 -38.44
CA HIS A 345 -11.83 -17.35 -39.31
C HIS A 345 -11.79 -15.84 -39.49
N GLN A 346 -10.64 -15.22 -39.21
CA GLN A 346 -10.35 -13.85 -39.60
C GLN A 346 -9.44 -13.90 -40.82
N GLU A 347 -9.95 -13.49 -41.99
CA GLU A 347 -9.13 -12.95 -43.06
C GLU A 347 -9.14 -11.41 -43.00
N PRO A 348 -8.05 -10.74 -43.42
CA PRO A 348 -7.75 -9.38 -43.04
C PRO A 348 -8.44 -8.39 -43.98
N PHE A 349 -9.09 -7.37 -43.40
CA PHE A 349 -9.41 -6.16 -44.14
C PHE A 349 -8.47 -5.06 -43.67
N GLU A 350 -7.57 -4.67 -44.56
CA GLU A 350 -6.66 -3.54 -44.40
C GLU A 350 -7.45 -2.23 -44.41
N VAL A 351 -7.37 -1.48 -43.32
CA VAL A 351 -7.43 -0.02 -43.36
C VAL A 351 -6.46 0.51 -42.30
N GLU A 352 -5.30 0.99 -42.75
CA GLU A 352 -4.49 1.99 -42.04
C GLU A 352 -4.46 3.27 -42.92
N PRO A 353 -4.12 4.46 -42.37
CA PRO A 353 -4.20 4.88 -40.98
C PRO A 353 -4.78 6.32 -40.84
N THR A 354 -5.44 6.62 -39.73
CA THR A 354 -5.21 7.89 -39.01
C THR A 354 -5.34 7.67 -37.51
N CYS A 355 -4.25 7.96 -36.80
CA CYS A 355 -4.07 7.96 -35.35
C CYS A 355 -3.16 9.17 -35.04
N PRO A 356 -2.92 9.55 -33.77
CA PRO A 356 -3.61 9.25 -32.50
C PRO A 356 -3.81 10.57 -31.69
N ASP A 357 -4.44 10.70 -30.52
CA ASP A 357 -4.27 10.08 -29.19
C ASP A 357 -5.52 10.42 -28.34
N GLY A 358 -6.05 9.62 -27.41
CA GLY A 358 -5.50 8.43 -26.80
C GLY A 358 -5.99 8.24 -25.36
N LEU A 359 -7.23 7.76 -25.23
CA LEU A 359 -7.72 6.75 -24.27
C LEU A 359 -7.24 6.74 -22.79
N SER A 360 -8.22 6.96 -21.92
CA SER A 360 -8.26 6.43 -20.54
C SER A 360 -8.55 4.93 -20.55
N ILE A 361 -7.59 4.12 -20.08
CA ILE A 361 -7.78 2.70 -19.76
C ILE A 361 -8.15 2.57 -18.28
N HIS A 362 -9.37 2.14 -17.99
CA HIS A 362 -9.80 1.77 -16.65
C HIS A 362 -9.19 0.42 -16.24
N ALA A 363 -8.07 0.46 -15.51
CA ALA A 363 -7.60 -0.68 -14.72
C ALA A 363 -8.25 -0.64 -13.32
N GLY A 364 -9.10 -1.62 -13.03
CA GLY A 364 -9.65 -1.83 -11.70
C GLY A 364 -8.59 -2.36 -10.74
N MET A 365 -7.93 -1.46 -9.99
CA MET A 365 -7.09 -1.81 -8.84
C MET A 365 -7.86 -1.60 -7.54
N HIS A 366 -8.02 -2.66 -6.74
CA HIS A 366 -8.24 -2.51 -5.30
C HIS A 366 -6.89 -2.19 -4.66
N GLN A 367 -6.58 -0.89 -4.53
CA GLN A 367 -5.40 -0.39 -3.84
C GLN A 367 -5.60 -0.41 -2.33
N ILE A 368 -4.85 -1.23 -1.63
CA ILE A 368 -4.67 -1.14 -0.18
C ILE A 368 -3.66 -0.01 0.08
N ARG A 369 -4.17 1.18 0.40
CA ARG A 369 -3.38 2.39 0.65
C ARG A 369 -3.72 2.97 2.02
N SER A 370 -3.08 2.46 3.08
CA SER A 370 -2.86 3.25 4.30
C SER A 370 -1.80 2.59 5.18
N VAL A 371 -0.75 3.35 5.52
CA VAL A 371 0.13 3.09 6.67
C VAL A 371 0.06 4.35 7.53
N ARG A 372 -0.41 4.23 8.77
CA ARG A 372 -0.38 5.32 9.75
C ARG A 372 1.02 5.43 10.30
N LEU A 373 1.63 6.62 10.17
CA LEU A 373 2.74 7.04 11.02
C LEU A 373 2.12 7.65 12.28
N LEU A 374 2.03 6.85 13.34
CA LEU A 374 1.73 7.32 14.69
C LEU A 374 2.67 6.56 15.64
N ALA A 375 3.95 6.92 15.59
CA ALA A 375 4.90 6.59 16.64
C ALA A 375 5.93 7.73 16.71
N PRO A 376 6.23 8.26 17.90
CA PRO A 376 7.36 9.16 18.09
C PRO A 376 8.67 8.42 17.75
N TRP A 377 9.60 9.14 17.15
CA TRP A 377 10.95 8.66 16.84
C TRP A 377 11.66 8.25 18.15
N PRO A 378 12.14 6.99 18.30
CA PRO A 378 13.05 6.66 19.38
C PRO A 378 14.36 7.42 19.13
N GLY A 379 14.90 8.08 20.15
CA GLY A 379 16.14 8.85 20.08
C GLY A 379 17.33 8.08 19.49
N PRO A 380 18.49 8.74 19.27
CA PRO A 380 19.63 8.14 18.60
C PRO A 380 20.00 6.80 19.24
N LEU A 381 19.96 5.75 18.41
CA LEU A 381 20.50 4.44 18.74
C LEU A 381 22.00 4.61 19.01
N ASP A 382 22.45 4.16 20.18
CA ASP A 382 23.87 4.02 20.49
C ASP A 382 24.52 3.14 19.41
N VAL A 383 25.43 3.75 18.66
CA VAL A 383 26.26 3.06 17.69
C VAL A 383 27.48 2.53 18.43
N HIS A 384 27.31 1.37 19.08
CA HIS A 384 28.42 0.50 19.41
C HIS A 384 28.24 -0.82 18.65
N GLY A 385 29.11 -1.02 17.68
CA GLY A 385 29.21 -2.18 16.78
C GLY A 385 30.32 -1.93 15.78
#